data_AF-A0A7K5M6U0-F1
#
_entry.id   AF-A0A7K5M6U0-F1
#
_cell.length_a   1.000
_cell.length_b   1.000
_cell.length_c   1.000
_cell.angle_alpha   90.00
_cell.angle_beta   90.00
_cell.angle_gamma   90.00
#
_symmetry.space_group_name_H-M   'P 1'
#
loop_
_entity.id
_entity.type
_entity.pdbx_description
1 polymer ?
#
loop_
_entity_poly.entity_id
_entity_poly.type
_entity_poly.pdbx_seq_one_letter_code
_entity_poly.pdbx_strand_id
1 'polypeptide(L)'
;MLILRCPAQLQLLEETLRKSLPTTLPVLGTVMTVARGNPFSHEVLVDSWPNFSIVLTRLRPEEHRDPRDHYTNQLSVFYRDKGALQALLEGTEAVTRERAFQILGMQDGLDQAVQEVARARGLKVE
;
A
#
# COMPACT_ATOMS: atom_id res chain seq x y z
N MET A 1 -8.93 -1.53 -6.93
CA MET A 1 -7.94 -0.43 -6.85
C MET A 1 -7.44 -0.07 -8.24
N LEU A 2 -7.04 1.18 -8.44
CA LEU A 2 -6.49 1.73 -9.68
C LEU A 2 -4.96 1.83 -9.55
N ILE A 3 -4.21 1.38 -10.55
CA ILE A 3 -2.74 1.53 -10.59
C ILE A 3 -2.42 2.84 -11.32
N LEU A 4 -1.75 3.77 -10.64
CA LEU A 4 -1.31 5.03 -11.24
C LEU A 4 -0.01 4.82 -12.02
N ARG A 5 -0.07 5.05 -13.34
CA ARG A 5 1.09 4.98 -14.25
C ARG A 5 1.39 6.30 -14.96
N CYS A 6 0.42 7.21 -15.01
CA CYS A 6 0.58 8.49 -15.68
C CYS A 6 1.55 9.39 -14.87
N PRO A 7 2.61 9.94 -15.49
CA PRO A 7 3.57 10.81 -14.81
C PRO A 7 2.92 12.02 -14.12
N ALA A 8 1.94 12.67 -14.77
CA ALA A 8 1.24 13.81 -14.20
C ALA A 8 0.40 13.43 -12.97
N GLN A 9 -0.22 12.24 -12.96
CA GLN A 9 -0.96 11.75 -11.79
C GLN A 9 -0.01 11.43 -10.63
N LEU A 10 1.11 10.76 -10.92
CA LEU A 10 2.12 10.43 -9.92
C LEU A 10 2.75 11.68 -9.30
N GLN A 11 3.03 12.70 -10.11
CA GLN A 11 3.53 13.98 -9.62
C GLN A 11 2.52 14.68 -8.71
N LEU A 12 1.24 14.76 -9.11
CA LEU A 12 0.20 15.35 -8.28
C LEU A 12 0.01 14.58 -6.96
N LEU A 13 0.11 13.26 -7.00
CA LEU A 13 0.08 12.42 -5.81
C LEU A 13 1.29 12.71 -4.91
N GLU A 14 2.51 12.79 -5.46
CA GLU A 14 3.72 13.15 -4.71
C GLU A 14 3.55 14.50 -3.98
N GLU A 15 3.10 15.53 -4.68
CA GLU A 15 2.87 16.87 -4.11
C GLU A 15 1.80 16.84 -3.01
N THR A 16 0.74 16.05 -3.19
CA THR A 16 -0.31 15.88 -2.18
C THR A 16 0.23 15.18 -0.93
N LEU A 17 0.99 14.10 -1.10
CA LEU A 17 1.55 13.33 0.00
C LEU A 17 2.58 14.12 0.80
N ARG A 18 3.40 14.95 0.14
CA ARG A 18 4.39 15.82 0.81
C ARG A 18 3.76 16.75 1.86
N LYS A 19 2.52 17.20 1.65
CA LYS A 19 1.80 18.11 2.56
C LYS A 19 1.38 17.45 3.88
N SER A 20 1.39 16.12 3.96
CA SER A 20 0.94 15.36 5.14
C SER A 20 2.06 14.56 5.80
N LEU A 21 3.32 14.93 5.55
CA LEU A 21 4.45 14.37 6.29
C LEU A 21 4.34 14.69 7.80
N PRO A 22 4.78 13.77 8.69
CA PRO A 22 5.49 12.53 8.38
C PRO A 22 4.58 11.33 8.02
N THR A 23 3.25 11.44 8.17
CA THR A 23 2.35 10.27 8.07
C THR A 23 2.34 9.58 6.70
N THR A 24 2.69 10.30 5.63
CA THR A 24 2.79 9.77 4.26
C THR A 24 4.15 9.18 3.91
N LEU A 25 5.13 9.26 4.82
CA LEU A 25 6.51 8.83 4.55
C LEU A 25 6.61 7.38 4.03
N PRO A 26 5.86 6.39 4.54
CA PRO A 26 5.94 5.00 4.06
C PRO A 26 5.63 4.83 2.57
N VAL A 27 4.75 5.65 2.00
CA VAL A 27 4.36 5.55 0.58
C VAL A 27 5.11 6.55 -0.31
N LEU A 28 5.53 7.69 0.24
CA LEU A 28 6.07 8.80 -0.54
C LEU A 28 7.34 8.41 -1.31
N GLY A 29 8.27 7.69 -0.66
CA GLY A 29 9.52 7.27 -1.31
C GLY A 29 9.27 6.38 -2.54
N THR A 30 8.31 5.46 -2.45
CA THR A 30 7.93 4.60 -3.57
C THR A 30 7.24 5.40 -4.67
N VAL A 31 6.30 6.29 -4.33
CA VAL A 31 5.67 7.18 -5.33
C VAL A 31 6.72 8.01 -6.07
N MET A 32 7.69 8.56 -5.34
CA MET A 32 8.80 9.30 -5.92
C MET A 32 9.63 8.44 -6.89
N THR A 33 9.92 7.20 -6.51
CA THR A 33 10.69 6.26 -7.33
C THR A 33 9.94 5.88 -8.61
N VAL A 34 8.65 5.62 -8.50
CA VAL A 34 7.80 5.26 -9.64
C VAL A 34 7.65 6.45 -10.60
N ALA A 35 7.46 7.66 -10.08
CA ALA A 35 7.39 8.88 -10.89
C ALA A 35 8.68 9.16 -11.68
N ARG A 36 9.82 8.62 -11.24
CA ARG A 36 11.16 8.85 -11.80
C ARG A 36 11.69 7.66 -12.62
N GLY A 37 10.81 6.79 -13.11
CA GLY A 37 11.17 5.71 -14.05
C GLY A 37 11.07 4.30 -13.50
N ASN A 38 10.80 4.11 -12.20
CA ASN A 38 10.44 2.83 -11.60
C ASN A 38 11.41 1.65 -11.88
N PRO A 39 12.69 1.76 -11.52
CA PRO A 39 13.68 0.72 -11.83
C PRO A 39 13.41 -0.63 -11.14
N PHE A 40 12.62 -0.63 -10.07
CA PHE A 40 12.35 -1.80 -9.24
C PHE A 40 10.92 -2.33 -9.41
N SER A 41 10.25 -2.09 -10.53
CA SER A 41 8.91 -2.64 -10.83
C SER A 41 7.88 -2.46 -9.70
N HIS A 42 7.89 -1.32 -9.00
CA HIS A 42 6.89 -1.04 -7.97
C HIS A 42 5.56 -0.59 -8.58
N GLU A 43 4.48 -0.80 -7.85
CA GLU A 43 3.15 -0.31 -8.18
C GLU A 43 2.70 0.73 -7.15
N VAL A 44 2.03 1.78 -7.63
CA VAL A 44 1.30 2.74 -6.80
C VAL A 44 -0.17 2.55 -7.09
N LEU A 45 -0.93 2.15 -6.08
CA LEU A 45 -2.35 1.87 -6.17
C LEU A 45 -3.15 2.87 -5.33
N VAL A 46 -4.31 3.28 -5.84
CA VAL A 46 -5.30 4.09 -5.12
C VAL A 46 -6.70 3.46 -5.22
N ASP A 47 -7.59 3.76 -4.28
CA ASP A 47 -9.00 3.36 -4.36
C ASP A 47 -9.75 4.15 -5.45
N SER A 48 -9.47 5.45 -5.56
CA SER A 48 -10.06 6.35 -6.54
C SER A 48 -9.08 7.45 -6.94
N TRP A 49 -9.38 8.17 -8.03
CA TRP A 49 -8.55 9.28 -8.50
C TRP A 49 -9.43 10.40 -9.07
N PRO A 50 -9.14 11.70 -8.79
CA PRO A 50 -8.04 12.22 -7.96
C PRO A 50 -8.30 12.20 -6.45
N ASN A 51 -9.54 11.97 -6.03
CA ASN A 51 -9.97 12.06 -4.62
C ASN A 51 -9.80 10.73 -3.88
N PHE A 52 -8.56 10.24 -3.79
CA PHE A 52 -8.26 8.98 -3.11
C PHE A 52 -8.49 9.05 -1.59
N SER A 53 -8.89 7.92 -1.01
CA SER A 53 -8.90 7.69 0.43
C SER A 53 -7.74 6.80 0.87
N ILE A 54 -7.14 6.03 -0.05
CA ILE A 54 -6.01 5.15 0.24
C ILE A 54 -4.94 5.21 -0.86
N VAL A 55 -3.70 5.07 -0.44
CA VAL A 55 -2.53 4.82 -1.28
C VAL A 55 -1.89 3.55 -0.76
N LEU A 56 -1.72 2.57 -1.63
CA LEU A 56 -0.93 1.37 -1.40
C LEU A 56 0.26 1.39 -2.36
N THR A 57 1.44 1.08 -1.84
CA THR A 57 2.61 0.84 -2.68
C THR A 57 3.20 -0.53 -2.37
N ARG A 58 3.68 -1.21 -3.40
CA ARG A 58 4.22 -2.57 -3.29
C ARG A 58 5.14 -2.88 -4.46
N LEU A 59 5.96 -3.92 -4.33
CA LEU A 59 6.57 -4.56 -5.49
C LEU A 59 5.48 -5.24 -6.33
N ARG A 60 5.60 -5.19 -7.66
CA ARG A 60 4.67 -5.86 -8.56
C ARG A 60 4.61 -7.37 -8.23
N PRO A 61 3.40 -7.98 -8.16
CA PRO A 61 3.23 -9.38 -7.77
C PRO A 61 4.07 -10.40 -8.53
N GLU A 62 4.27 -10.19 -9.84
CA GLU A 62 5.03 -11.12 -10.69
C GLU A 62 6.53 -11.17 -10.37
N GLU A 63 7.06 -10.16 -9.67
CA GLU A 63 8.47 -10.13 -9.24
C GLU A 63 8.72 -10.97 -7.98
N HIS A 64 7.66 -11.37 -7.25
CA HIS A 64 7.77 -12.19 -6.04
C HIS A 64 7.92 -13.67 -6.38
N ARG A 65 9.12 -14.21 -6.15
CA ARG A 65 9.42 -15.62 -6.44
C ARG A 65 9.04 -16.58 -5.31
N ASP A 66 9.21 -16.17 -4.05
CA ASP A 66 8.86 -17.00 -2.87
C ASP A 66 7.59 -16.47 -2.20
N PRO A 67 6.51 -17.26 -2.09
CA PRO A 67 5.28 -16.86 -1.38
C PRO A 67 5.46 -16.70 0.13
N ARG A 68 6.55 -17.20 0.73
CA ARG A 68 6.85 -17.08 2.17
C ARG A 68 7.76 -15.90 2.51
N ASP A 69 8.36 -15.27 1.50
CA ASP A 69 9.23 -14.11 1.69
C ASP A 69 8.40 -12.84 1.95
N HIS A 70 8.09 -12.63 3.23
CA HIS A 70 7.39 -11.43 3.67
C HIS A 70 8.27 -10.17 3.61
N TYR A 71 9.59 -10.30 3.50
CA TYR A 71 10.51 -9.15 3.43
C TYR A 71 10.44 -8.49 2.06
N THR A 72 10.48 -9.27 0.98
CA THR A 72 10.30 -8.70 -0.36
C THR A 72 8.86 -8.29 -0.61
N ASN A 73 7.89 -8.99 -0.01
CA ASN A 73 6.47 -8.66 -0.10
C ASN A 73 6.03 -7.60 0.91
N GLN A 74 6.71 -6.44 0.89
CA GLN A 74 6.34 -5.29 1.70
C GLN A 74 5.25 -4.46 1.02
N LEU A 75 4.18 -4.21 1.76
CA LEU A 75 3.08 -3.31 1.44
C LEU A 75 3.25 -2.05 2.28
N SER A 76 3.33 -0.88 1.65
CA SER A 76 3.31 0.39 2.38
C SER A 76 2.01 1.12 2.11
N VAL A 77 1.35 1.60 3.16
CA VAL A 77 0.00 2.16 3.09
C VAL A 77 -0.07 3.57 3.66
N PHE A 78 -0.92 4.38 3.04
CA PHE A 78 -1.45 5.60 3.61
C PHE A 78 -2.96 5.61 3.39
N TYR A 79 -3.75 5.82 4.43
CA TYR A 79 -5.19 5.97 4.39
C TYR A 79 -5.63 7.27 5.07
N ARG A 80 -6.72 7.86 4.56
CA ARG A 80 -7.42 9.01 5.14
C ARG A 80 -8.60 8.59 6.01
N ASP A 81 -9.11 7.39 5.79
CA ASP A 81 -10.27 6.83 6.47
C ASP A 81 -10.00 5.38 6.90
N LYS A 82 -10.48 5.00 8.08
CA LYS A 82 -10.30 3.63 8.62
C LYS A 82 -11.12 2.60 7.84
N GLY A 83 -12.28 2.98 7.32
CA GLY A 83 -13.09 2.12 6.46
C GLY A 83 -12.35 1.78 5.15
N ALA A 84 -11.61 2.73 4.57
CA ALA A 84 -10.77 2.46 3.40
C ALA A 84 -9.65 1.45 3.70
N LEU A 85 -9.02 1.53 4.89
CA LEU A 85 -8.04 0.52 5.32
C LEU A 85 -8.67 -0.86 5.50
N GLN A 86 -9.83 -0.94 6.17
CA GLN A 86 -10.55 -2.21 6.35
C GLN A 86 -10.93 -2.81 4.99
N ALA A 87 -11.50 -2.02 4.08
CA ALA A 87 -11.85 -2.45 2.74
C ALA A 87 -10.63 -2.95 1.93
N LEU A 88 -9.46 -2.31 2.10
CA LEU A 88 -8.22 -2.79 1.49
C LEU A 88 -7.85 -4.19 1.99
N LEU A 89 -7.80 -4.37 3.31
CA LEU A 89 -7.40 -5.62 3.98
C LEU A 89 -8.41 -6.75 3.71
N GLU A 90 -9.70 -6.43 3.63
CA GLU A 90 -10.79 -7.38 3.39
C GLU A 90 -10.96 -7.75 1.92
N GLY A 91 -10.82 -6.79 1.01
CA GLY A 91 -11.39 -6.89 -0.33
C GLY A 91 -10.39 -7.06 -1.47
N THR A 92 -9.10 -6.81 -1.26
CA THR A 92 -8.20 -6.63 -2.42
C THR A 92 -7.27 -7.81 -2.61
N GLU A 93 -7.24 -8.37 -3.83
CA GLU A 93 -6.17 -9.26 -4.32
C GLU A 93 -4.77 -8.64 -4.13
N ALA A 94 -4.72 -7.31 -3.98
CA ALA A 94 -3.52 -6.57 -3.70
C ALA A 94 -2.83 -6.99 -2.40
N VAL A 95 -3.61 -7.47 -1.43
CA VAL A 95 -3.18 -8.15 -0.22
C VAL A 95 -3.41 -9.64 -0.46
N THR A 96 -2.52 -10.23 -1.24
CA THR A 96 -2.68 -11.57 -1.82
C THR A 96 -2.87 -12.62 -0.71
N ARG A 97 -3.97 -13.37 -0.75
CA ARG A 97 -4.40 -14.28 0.34
C ARG A 97 -3.44 -15.46 0.61
N GLU A 98 -2.56 -15.79 -0.33
CA GLU A 98 -1.71 -16.98 -0.30
C GLU A 98 -0.24 -16.68 0.01
N ARG A 99 0.11 -15.42 0.32
CA ARG A 99 1.50 -15.00 0.53
C ARG A 99 1.68 -14.30 1.85
N ALA A 100 2.80 -14.58 2.52
CA ALA A 100 3.23 -13.79 3.66
C ALA A 100 3.63 -12.38 3.17
N PHE A 101 3.31 -11.34 3.95
CA PHE A 101 3.64 -9.95 3.62
C PHE A 101 3.92 -9.16 4.89
N GLN A 102 4.66 -8.06 4.74
CA GLN A 102 4.78 -7.02 5.76
C GLN A 102 3.90 -5.83 5.37
N ILE A 103 3.23 -5.21 6.33
CA ILE A 103 2.49 -3.97 6.11
C ILE A 103 3.10 -2.84 6.94
N LEU A 104 3.39 -1.73 6.28
CA LEU A 104 4.00 -0.54 6.87
C LEU A 104 3.09 0.66 6.67
N GLY A 105 2.79 1.36 7.77
CA GLY A 105 2.07 2.63 7.76
C GLY A 105 2.37 3.41 9.03
N MET A 106 2.06 4.70 9.04
CA MET A 106 2.33 5.59 10.18
C MET A 106 1.07 6.11 10.87
N GLN A 107 -0.11 5.74 10.36
CA GLN A 107 -1.38 6.18 10.92
C GLN A 107 -1.84 5.28 12.07
N ASP A 108 -2.53 5.89 13.03
CA ASP A 108 -3.10 5.21 14.17
C ASP A 108 -4.17 4.17 13.76
N GLY A 109 -4.18 3.06 14.49
CA GLY A 109 -5.15 1.97 14.33
C GLY A 109 -4.84 1.00 13.18
N LEU A 110 -3.69 1.12 12.54
CA LEU A 110 -3.22 0.12 11.56
C LEU A 110 -3.06 -1.25 12.21
N ASP A 111 -2.43 -1.29 13.38
CA ASP A 111 -2.21 -2.50 14.18
C ASP A 111 -3.53 -3.19 14.55
N GLN A 112 -4.49 -2.41 15.07
CA GLN A 112 -5.81 -2.90 15.44
C GLN A 112 -6.55 -3.46 14.21
N ALA A 113 -6.57 -2.72 13.10
CA ALA A 113 -7.24 -3.16 11.87
C ALA A 113 -6.61 -4.45 11.29
N VAL A 114 -5.28 -4.55 11.31
CA VAL A 114 -4.56 -5.75 10.87
C VAL A 114 -4.88 -6.94 11.78
N GLN A 115 -4.89 -6.76 13.10
CA GLN A 115 -5.25 -7.82 14.05
C GLN A 115 -6.71 -8.27 13.90
N GLU A 116 -7.65 -7.34 13.70
CA GLU A 116 -9.07 -7.64 13.49
C GLU A 116 -9.26 -8.51 12.23
N VAL A 117 -8.67 -8.09 11.11
CA VAL A 117 -8.77 -8.84 9.84
C VAL A 117 -8.05 -10.19 9.93
N ALA A 118 -6.88 -10.24 10.58
CA ALA A 118 -6.17 -11.48 10.78
C ALA A 118 -6.97 -12.47 11.64
N ARG A 119 -7.56 -12.00 12.74
CA ARG A 119 -8.42 -12.82 13.61
C ARG A 119 -9.65 -13.33 12.86
N ALA A 120 -10.31 -12.47 12.08
CA ALA A 120 -11.45 -12.85 11.26
C ALA A 120 -11.11 -13.93 10.21
N ARG A 121 -9.85 -14.00 9.79
CA ARG A 121 -9.35 -14.94 8.78
C ARG A 121 -8.56 -16.12 9.35
N GLY A 122 -8.38 -16.20 10.67
CA GLY A 122 -7.53 -17.23 11.30
C GLY A 122 -6.05 -17.12 10.91
N LEU A 123 -5.58 -15.92 10.56
CA LEU A 123 -4.18 -15.64 10.22
C LEU A 123 -3.39 -15.26 11.48
N LYS A 124 -2.10 -15.60 11.48
CA LYS A 124 -1.16 -15.19 12.53
C LYS A 124 -0.55 -13.83 12.16
N VAL A 125 -0.54 -12.90 13.11
CA VAL A 125 0.21 -11.63 13.04
C VAL A 125 1.41 -11.77 13.97
N GLU A 126 2.58 -11.32 13.52
CA GLU A 126 3.83 -11.32 14.29
C GLU A 126 4.35 -9.89 14.46
#